data_AF-A0A8R1DI49-F1
#
_entry.id   AF-A0A8R1DI49-F1
#
_cell.length_a   1.000
_cell.length_b   1.000
_cell.length_c   1.000
_cell.angle_alpha   90.00
_cell.angle_beta   90.00
_cell.angle_gamma   90.00
#
_symmetry.space_group_name_H-M   'P 1'
#
loop_
_entity.id
_entity.type
_entity.pdbx_description
1 polymer ?
#
loop_
_entity_poly.entity_id
_entity_poly.type
_entity_poly.pdbx_seq_one_letter_code
_entity_poly.pdbx_strand_id
1 'polypeptide(L)'
;MEMCIYRNITIEDYHFLQFVLNWLAVFEIPLHTLGAYIVIWKTPKAMLPVKPSMLLLHFTCVWHDMCSCVLVVPFVIFPAGAGFSLGVLLKIGVTMPYIIYIGVTTTFLFAPAVVFFFEDRYNTLVRRDSDTRSRKMKRIIYFTVNYLFTFVALLPTLFNLPDQTDAKALTLRQFPCLPPDVLDTPGFYRVSDDITVLAISCMSVNFFGFVQVTFFFGATALRVFNMKTVSKRTSEIQKQLFKCLCLQVATPILIIFIPCSYVVVLSAMSYLDQAANNIVCILLTVYGAFSTISMLTVHKPYRLATLQLFRCRNSTAPTSLIVHSLS
;
A
#
# COMPACT_ATOMS: atom_id res chain seq x y z
N MET A 1 15.45 1.17 -32.81
CA MET A 1 14.89 1.89 -31.64
C MET A 1 15.58 1.31 -30.42
N GLU A 2 16.33 2.10 -29.66
CA GLU A 2 17.01 1.61 -28.46
C GLU A 2 15.96 1.07 -27.47
N MET A 3 16.05 -0.22 -27.13
CA MET A 3 15.14 -0.85 -26.17
C MET A 3 15.56 -0.61 -24.71
N CYS A 4 16.59 0.22 -24.50
CA CYS A 4 17.28 0.38 -23.23
C CYS A 4 17.90 1.78 -23.16
N ILE A 5 17.59 2.53 -22.10
CA ILE A 5 18.19 3.84 -21.81
C ILE A 5 18.75 3.84 -20.39
N TYR A 6 20.05 4.16 -20.30
CA TYR A 6 20.78 4.45 -19.08
C TYR A 6 21.69 5.65 -19.37
N ARG A 7 21.42 6.79 -18.73
CA ARG A 7 22.00 8.10 -19.03
C ARG A 7 23.17 8.46 -18.12
N ASN A 8 23.47 7.62 -17.13
CA ASN A 8 24.45 7.86 -16.08
C ASN A 8 24.18 9.17 -15.31
N ILE A 9 22.91 9.40 -14.97
CA ILE A 9 22.46 10.55 -14.19
C ILE A 9 22.13 10.14 -12.75
N THR A 10 22.13 11.10 -11.82
CA THR A 10 21.96 10.84 -10.38
C THR A 10 20.72 10.02 -10.02
N ILE A 11 19.60 10.19 -10.74
CA ILE A 11 18.37 9.46 -10.44
C ILE A 11 18.43 7.96 -10.81
N GLU A 12 19.37 7.56 -11.67
CA GLU A 12 19.60 6.16 -12.07
C GLU A 12 20.52 5.43 -11.07
N ASP A 13 21.29 6.17 -10.29
CA ASP A 13 22.21 5.65 -9.29
C ASP A 13 21.46 5.00 -8.12
N TYR A 14 21.89 3.79 -7.77
CA TYR A 14 21.27 2.99 -6.72
C TYR A 14 21.61 3.52 -5.32
N HIS A 15 22.75 4.20 -5.14
CA HIS A 15 23.06 4.88 -3.88
C HIS A 15 22.16 6.09 -3.64
N PHE A 16 21.91 6.89 -4.68
CA PHE A 16 20.92 7.97 -4.61
C PHE A 16 19.51 7.44 -4.31
N LEU A 17 19.07 6.35 -4.96
CA LEU A 17 17.78 5.73 -4.66
C LEU A 17 17.71 5.29 -3.18
N GLN A 18 18.72 4.60 -2.67
CA GLN A 18 18.79 4.21 -1.26
C GLN A 18 18.75 5.42 -0.32
N PHE A 19 19.47 6.50 -0.66
CA PHE A 19 19.44 7.73 0.11
C PHE A 19 18.02 8.30 0.19
N VAL A 20 17.32 8.42 -0.94
CA VAL A 20 15.94 8.93 -1.00
C VAL A 20 15.00 8.05 -0.16
N LEU A 21 15.03 6.73 -0.34
CA LEU A 21 14.16 5.81 0.39
C LEU A 21 14.41 5.84 1.91
N ASN A 22 15.67 5.89 2.35
CA ASN A 22 15.99 6.00 3.77
C ASN A 22 15.49 7.32 4.37
N TRP A 23 15.61 8.44 3.65
CA TRP A 23 15.06 9.73 4.10
C TRP A 23 13.55 9.75 4.12
N LEU A 24 12.89 9.09 3.16
CA LEU A 24 11.44 8.91 3.19
C LEU A 24 11.01 8.20 4.48
N ALA A 25 11.68 7.13 4.89
CA ALA A 25 11.39 6.48 6.17
C ALA A 25 11.50 7.45 7.36
N VAL A 26 12.50 8.33 7.39
CA VAL A 26 12.66 9.35 8.46
C VAL A 26 11.45 10.28 8.56
N PHE A 27 10.82 10.66 7.44
CA PHE A 27 9.62 11.48 7.43
C PHE A 27 8.32 10.69 7.62
N GLU A 28 8.28 9.45 7.15
CA GLU A 28 7.13 8.56 7.23
C GLU A 28 6.90 8.07 8.66
N ILE A 29 7.95 7.74 9.42
CA ILE A 29 7.84 7.30 10.81
C ILE A 29 7.02 8.27 11.69
N PRO A 30 7.34 9.58 11.77
CA PRO A 30 6.56 10.52 12.58
C PRO A 30 5.13 10.71 12.02
N LEU A 31 4.97 10.74 10.69
CA LEU A 31 3.65 10.83 10.05
C LEU A 31 2.75 9.63 10.41
N HIS A 32 3.27 8.42 10.29
CA HIS A 32 2.59 7.18 10.60
C HIS A 32 2.28 7.03 12.08
N THR A 33 3.20 7.49 12.94
CA THR A 33 3.00 7.55 14.39
C THR A 33 1.86 8.51 14.75
N LEU A 34 1.84 9.70 14.14
CA LEU A 34 0.74 10.65 14.29
C LEU A 34 -0.58 10.06 13.78
N GLY A 35 -0.57 9.42 12.62
CA GLY A 35 -1.72 8.71 12.05
C GLY A 35 -2.30 7.68 13.03
N ALA A 36 -1.46 6.78 13.52
CA ALA A 36 -1.84 5.78 14.51
C ALA A 36 -2.38 6.44 15.78
N TYR A 37 -1.72 7.50 16.28
CA TYR A 37 -2.17 8.22 17.47
C TYR A 37 -3.60 8.78 17.30
N ILE A 38 -3.86 9.47 16.20
CA ILE A 38 -5.17 10.07 15.93
C ILE A 38 -6.26 9.00 15.84
N VAL A 39 -6.02 7.89 15.14
CA VAL A 39 -7.02 6.81 15.04
C VAL A 39 -7.23 6.12 16.39
N ILE A 40 -6.18 5.83 17.15
CA ILE A 40 -6.32 5.12 18.42
C ILE A 40 -7.06 5.96 19.45
N TRP A 41 -6.69 7.24 19.61
CA TRP A 41 -7.15 8.05 20.74
C TRP A 41 -8.17 9.14 20.38
N LYS A 42 -8.33 9.51 19.11
CA LYS A 42 -9.22 10.61 18.68
C LYS A 42 -10.41 10.16 17.82
N THR A 43 -10.62 8.84 17.64
CA THR A 43 -11.81 8.30 16.95
C THR A 43 -13.10 8.60 17.72
N PRO A 44 -14.06 9.33 17.12
CA PRO A 44 -15.35 9.62 17.77
C PRO A 44 -16.28 8.41 17.79
N LYS A 45 -17.29 8.44 18.68
CA LYS A 45 -18.28 7.35 18.84
C LYS A 45 -18.92 6.89 17.52
N ALA A 46 -19.24 7.83 16.62
CA ALA A 46 -19.86 7.54 15.33
C ALA A 46 -18.95 6.75 14.35
N MET A 47 -17.63 6.77 14.57
CA MET A 47 -16.64 6.07 13.73
C MET A 47 -16.05 4.85 14.43
N LEU A 48 -16.39 4.56 15.68
CA LEU A 48 -15.89 3.37 16.39
C LEU A 48 -16.07 2.06 15.62
N PRO A 49 -17.19 1.82 14.91
CA PRO A 49 -17.36 0.57 14.18
C PRO A 49 -16.32 0.34 13.07
N VAL A 50 -15.73 1.40 12.48
CA VAL A 50 -14.66 1.25 11.47
C VAL A 50 -13.26 1.39 12.01
N LYS A 51 -13.09 1.72 13.29
CA LYS A 51 -11.77 1.85 13.87
C LYS A 51 -10.87 0.63 13.60
N PRO A 52 -11.35 -0.63 13.73
CA PRO A 52 -10.50 -1.80 13.48
C PRO A 52 -10.02 -1.90 12.03
N SER A 53 -10.91 -1.70 11.06
CA SER A 53 -10.56 -1.74 9.63
C SER A 53 -9.66 -0.58 9.22
N MET A 54 -9.87 0.62 9.77
CA MET A 54 -8.98 1.75 9.56
C MET A 54 -7.58 1.50 10.11
N LEU A 55 -7.47 0.93 11.33
CA LEU A 55 -6.19 0.59 11.93
C LEU A 55 -5.46 -0.51 11.15
N LEU A 56 -6.18 -1.55 10.71
CA LEU A 56 -5.57 -2.60 9.90
C LEU A 56 -4.99 -2.02 8.60
N LEU A 57 -5.77 -1.25 7.85
CA LEU A 57 -5.32 -0.61 6.63
C LEU A 57 -4.12 0.32 6.88
N HIS A 58 -4.17 1.13 7.95
CA HIS A 58 -3.07 2.00 8.35
C HIS A 58 -1.80 1.21 8.61
N PHE A 59 -1.85 0.20 9.50
CA PHE A 59 -0.67 -0.60 9.84
C PHE A 59 -0.14 -1.43 8.67
N THR A 60 -0.99 -1.87 7.74
CA THR A 60 -0.53 -2.49 6.49
C THR A 60 0.28 -1.50 5.63
N CYS A 61 -0.17 -0.24 5.51
CA CYS A 61 0.60 0.80 4.85
C CYS A 61 1.93 1.10 5.58
N VAL A 62 1.90 1.22 6.90
CA VAL A 62 3.14 1.43 7.70
C VAL A 62 4.12 0.28 7.48
N TRP A 63 3.65 -0.96 7.53
CA TRP A 63 4.47 -2.13 7.29
C TRP A 63 5.10 -2.09 5.90
N HIS A 64 4.30 -1.76 4.88
CA HIS A 64 4.80 -1.66 3.51
C HIS A 64 5.91 -0.64 3.35
N ASP A 65 5.67 0.59 3.82
CA ASP A 65 6.63 1.68 3.72
C ASP A 65 7.93 1.33 4.47
N MET A 66 7.84 0.84 5.71
CA MET A 66 9.03 0.47 6.50
C MET A 66 9.78 -0.71 5.89
N CYS A 67 9.06 -1.69 5.35
CA CYS A 67 9.68 -2.82 4.66
C CYS A 67 10.43 -2.34 3.42
N SER A 68 9.82 -1.49 2.60
CA SER A 68 10.39 -1.06 1.32
C SER A 68 11.47 0.01 1.48
N CYS A 69 11.36 0.90 2.47
CA CYS A 69 12.29 2.00 2.69
C CYS A 69 13.47 1.65 3.61
N VAL A 70 13.39 0.58 4.42
CA VAL A 70 14.44 0.21 5.39
C VAL A 70 14.90 -1.24 5.25
N LEU A 71 13.97 -2.20 5.25
CA LEU A 71 14.31 -3.62 5.30
C LEU A 71 14.83 -4.14 3.96
N VAL A 72 14.11 -3.82 2.88
CA VAL A 72 14.38 -4.29 1.52
C VAL A 72 15.16 -3.26 0.72
N VAL A 73 14.74 -1.99 0.67
CA VAL A 73 15.34 -0.94 -0.19
C VAL A 73 15.64 -1.48 -1.60
N PRO A 74 14.59 -1.72 -2.41
CA PRO A 74 14.74 -2.42 -3.67
C PRO A 74 15.28 -1.50 -4.78
N PHE A 75 16.28 -1.97 -5.50
CA PHE A 75 16.68 -1.45 -6.82
C PHE A 75 16.19 -2.44 -7.89
N VAL A 76 15.25 -2.02 -8.74
CA VAL A 76 14.53 -2.94 -9.64
C VAL A 76 14.68 -2.52 -11.09
N ILE A 77 14.96 -3.50 -11.94
CA ILE A 77 14.95 -3.43 -13.39
C ILE A 77 13.69 -4.16 -13.86
N PHE A 78 12.55 -3.46 -13.85
CA PHE A 78 11.22 -4.09 -14.03
C PHE A 78 11.07 -4.94 -15.30
N PRO A 79 11.54 -4.48 -16.49
CA PRO A 79 11.43 -5.28 -17.72
C PRO A 79 12.25 -6.57 -17.69
N ALA A 80 13.36 -6.59 -16.94
CA ALA A 80 14.22 -7.75 -16.78
C ALA A 80 13.77 -8.71 -15.67
N GLY A 81 12.85 -8.26 -14.78
CA GLY A 81 12.54 -9.01 -13.56
C GLY A 81 13.77 -9.23 -12.68
N ALA A 82 14.70 -8.28 -12.69
CA ALA A 82 15.99 -8.38 -12.02
C ALA A 82 16.26 -7.17 -11.13
N GLY A 83 17.22 -7.31 -10.22
CA GLY A 83 17.61 -6.23 -9.33
C GLY A 83 18.38 -6.73 -8.12
N PHE A 84 18.48 -5.87 -7.11
CA PHE A 84 19.07 -6.22 -5.83
C PHE A 84 18.45 -5.38 -4.71
N SER A 85 18.78 -5.73 -3.49
CA SER A 85 18.36 -5.05 -2.27
C SER A 85 19.53 -4.29 -1.66
N LEU A 86 19.28 -3.10 -1.13
CA LEU A 86 20.26 -2.30 -0.39
C LEU A 86 19.90 -2.19 1.10
N GLY A 87 18.84 -2.88 1.51
CA GLY A 87 18.23 -2.77 2.82
C GLY A 87 18.93 -3.58 3.90
N VAL A 88 18.38 -3.50 5.11
CA VAL A 88 18.92 -4.21 6.29
C VAL A 88 18.93 -5.72 6.09
N LEU A 89 17.94 -6.30 5.40
CA LEU A 89 17.84 -7.75 5.22
C LEU A 89 19.05 -8.35 4.49
N LEU A 90 19.56 -7.66 3.46
CA LEU A 90 20.78 -8.11 2.78
C LEU A 90 21.98 -8.05 3.72
N LYS A 91 22.11 -6.96 4.50
CA LYS A 91 23.24 -6.72 5.42
C LYS A 91 23.35 -7.77 6.53
N ILE A 92 22.22 -8.32 6.98
CA ILE A 92 22.18 -9.39 7.97
C ILE A 92 22.30 -10.80 7.35
N GLY A 93 22.54 -10.90 6.04
CA GLY A 93 22.83 -12.16 5.34
C GLY A 93 21.59 -12.94 4.85
N VAL A 94 20.41 -12.32 4.77
CA VAL A 94 19.24 -12.97 4.15
C VAL A 94 19.48 -13.12 2.65
N THR A 95 19.18 -14.30 2.09
CA THR A 95 19.37 -14.54 0.65
C THR A 95 18.32 -13.80 -0.19
N MET A 96 18.70 -13.43 -1.41
CA MET A 96 17.87 -12.62 -2.31
C MET A 96 16.48 -13.19 -2.63
N PRO A 97 16.28 -14.51 -2.84
CA PRO A 97 14.94 -15.07 -3.05
C PRO A 97 13.95 -14.69 -1.95
N TYR A 98 14.37 -14.77 -0.68
CA TYR A 98 13.51 -14.42 0.45
C TYR A 98 13.27 -12.91 0.55
N ILE A 99 14.29 -12.09 0.28
CA ILE A 99 14.14 -10.62 0.26
C ILE A 99 13.12 -10.19 -0.79
N ILE A 100 13.21 -10.77 -1.99
CA ILE A 100 12.29 -10.50 -3.09
C ILE A 100 10.88 -10.97 -2.74
N TYR A 101 10.72 -12.19 -2.20
CA TYR A 101 9.43 -12.69 -1.75
C TYR A 101 8.80 -11.76 -0.70
N ILE A 102 9.58 -11.30 0.29
CA ILE A 102 9.12 -10.37 1.32
C ILE A 102 8.69 -9.04 0.70
N GLY A 103 9.50 -8.46 -0.19
CA GLY A 103 9.20 -7.18 -0.85
C GLY A 103 7.95 -7.23 -1.72
N VAL A 104 7.86 -8.23 -2.60
CA VAL A 104 6.69 -8.43 -3.47
C VAL A 104 5.46 -8.70 -2.61
N THR A 105 5.51 -9.69 -1.70
CA THR A 105 4.36 -10.04 -0.84
C THR A 105 3.85 -8.84 -0.06
N THR A 106 4.76 -8.07 0.54
CA THR A 106 4.39 -6.87 1.31
C THR A 106 3.60 -5.86 0.49
N THR A 107 3.98 -5.63 -0.76
CA THR A 107 3.24 -4.75 -1.69
C THR A 107 1.82 -5.24 -1.93
N PHE A 108 1.63 -6.56 -2.06
CA PHE A 108 0.32 -7.17 -2.34
C PHE A 108 -0.56 -7.40 -1.11
N LEU A 109 -0.02 -7.31 0.11
CA LEU A 109 -0.81 -7.37 1.35
C LEU A 109 -1.78 -6.19 1.50
N PHE A 110 -1.60 -5.12 0.72
CA PHE A 110 -2.56 -4.03 0.64
C PHE A 110 -3.93 -4.47 0.12
N ALA A 111 -3.98 -5.41 -0.84
CA ALA A 111 -5.23 -5.90 -1.42
C ALA A 111 -6.19 -6.53 -0.38
N PRO A 112 -5.78 -7.55 0.42
CA PRO A 112 -6.64 -8.11 1.46
C PRO A 112 -6.99 -7.09 2.57
N ALA A 113 -6.13 -6.11 2.85
CA ALA A 113 -6.44 -5.04 3.80
C ALA A 113 -7.58 -4.12 3.29
N VAL A 114 -7.59 -3.77 2.00
CA VAL A 114 -8.69 -3.01 1.39
C VAL A 114 -9.98 -3.82 1.32
N VAL A 115 -9.88 -5.12 1.01
CA VAL A 115 -11.04 -6.04 1.06
C VAL A 115 -11.65 -6.05 2.46
N PHE A 116 -10.82 -6.21 3.50
CA PHE A 116 -11.27 -6.15 4.89
C PHE A 116 -11.97 -4.83 5.21
N PHE A 117 -11.42 -3.71 4.73
CA PHE A 117 -11.96 -2.39 4.98
C PHE A 117 -13.39 -2.20 4.44
N PHE A 118 -13.65 -2.65 3.20
CA PHE A 118 -15.00 -2.58 2.64
C PHE A 118 -15.94 -3.68 3.16
N GLU A 119 -15.42 -4.89 3.44
CA GLU A 119 -16.21 -5.95 4.06
C GLU A 119 -16.72 -5.52 5.44
N ASP A 120 -15.89 -4.86 6.24
CA ASP A 120 -16.24 -4.41 7.59
C ASP A 120 -17.40 -3.41 7.57
N ARG A 121 -17.39 -2.53 6.57
CA ARG A 121 -18.51 -1.62 6.31
C ARG A 121 -19.77 -2.33 5.84
N TYR A 122 -19.64 -3.27 4.92
CA TYR A 122 -20.75 -4.10 4.47
C TYR A 122 -21.37 -4.88 5.64
N ASN A 123 -20.54 -5.53 6.46
CA ASN A 123 -20.97 -6.32 7.60
C ASN A 123 -21.75 -5.46 8.61
N THR A 124 -21.30 -4.23 8.86
CA THR A 124 -21.95 -3.34 9.85
C THR A 124 -23.27 -2.73 9.34
N LEU A 125 -23.35 -2.38 8.05
CA LEU A 125 -24.48 -1.58 7.51
C LEU A 125 -25.54 -2.40 6.77
N VAL A 126 -25.15 -3.52 6.18
CA VAL A 126 -26.01 -4.33 5.32
C VAL A 126 -26.51 -5.58 6.04
N ARG A 127 -25.64 -6.26 6.80
CA ARG A 127 -26.00 -7.51 7.47
C ARG A 127 -26.76 -7.26 8.77
N ARG A 128 -27.71 -8.15 9.07
CA ARG A 128 -28.49 -8.14 10.33
C ARG A 128 -27.86 -8.99 11.44
N ASP A 129 -27.04 -9.97 11.06
CA ASP A 129 -26.36 -10.93 11.93
C ASP A 129 -24.92 -10.52 12.26
N SER A 130 -24.57 -9.25 12.05
CA SER A 130 -23.22 -8.69 12.13
C SER A 130 -22.50 -8.98 13.46
N ASP A 131 -23.26 -8.97 14.56
CA ASP A 131 -22.73 -9.12 15.92
C ASP A 131 -22.70 -10.57 16.43
N THR A 132 -23.27 -11.51 15.67
CA THR A 132 -23.34 -12.92 16.08
C THR A 132 -21.95 -13.57 16.14
N ARG A 133 -21.75 -14.48 17.10
CA ARG A 133 -20.49 -15.25 17.24
C ARG A 133 -20.17 -16.04 15.97
N SER A 134 -21.18 -16.64 15.35
CA SER A 134 -21.03 -17.38 14.08
C SER A 134 -20.50 -16.47 12.97
N ARG A 135 -21.04 -15.25 12.83
CA ARG A 135 -20.54 -14.31 11.82
C ARG A 135 -19.10 -13.90 12.08
N LYS A 136 -18.74 -13.58 13.33
CA LYS A 136 -17.35 -13.23 13.70
C LYS A 136 -16.37 -14.35 13.33
N MET A 137 -16.71 -15.61 13.61
CA MET A 137 -15.88 -16.76 13.24
C MET A 137 -15.74 -16.92 11.71
N LYS A 138 -16.84 -16.80 10.95
CA LYS A 138 -16.81 -16.85 9.48
C LYS A 138 -15.94 -15.73 8.89
N ARG A 139 -15.97 -14.54 9.48
CA ARG A 139 -15.12 -13.41 9.07
C ARG A 139 -13.64 -13.70 9.30
N ILE A 140 -13.27 -14.24 10.47
CA ILE A 140 -11.88 -14.63 10.75
C ILE A 140 -11.39 -15.63 9.70
N ILE A 141 -12.13 -16.70 9.44
CA ILE A 141 -11.77 -17.70 8.42
C ILE A 141 -11.63 -17.04 7.05
N TYR A 142 -12.60 -16.22 6.65
CA TYR A 142 -12.59 -15.52 5.37
C TYR A 142 -11.35 -14.62 5.20
N PHE A 143 -10.94 -13.89 6.23
CA PHE A 143 -9.75 -13.05 6.18
C PHE A 143 -8.47 -13.88 6.17
N THR A 144 -8.39 -14.94 6.98
CA THR A 144 -7.26 -15.87 6.94
C THR A 144 -7.07 -16.45 5.54
N VAL A 145 -8.15 -16.84 4.87
CA VAL A 145 -8.09 -17.36 3.48
C VAL A 145 -7.58 -16.29 2.52
N ASN A 146 -8.03 -15.04 2.63
CA ASN A 146 -7.57 -13.96 1.76
C ASN A 146 -6.06 -13.69 1.91
N TYR A 147 -5.57 -13.60 3.15
CA TYR A 147 -4.14 -13.42 3.41
C TYR A 147 -3.34 -14.64 2.94
N LEU A 148 -3.79 -15.86 3.26
CA LEU A 148 -3.13 -17.09 2.83
C LEU A 148 -3.05 -17.18 1.30
N PHE A 149 -4.13 -16.81 0.60
CA PHE A 149 -4.13 -16.74 -0.86
C PHE A 149 -3.06 -15.78 -1.39
N THR A 150 -2.90 -14.59 -0.81
CA THR A 150 -1.81 -13.66 -1.19
C THR A 150 -0.43 -14.29 -0.99
N PHE A 151 -0.18 -14.92 0.17
CA PHE A 151 1.11 -15.57 0.44
C PHE A 151 1.40 -16.72 -0.53
N VAL A 152 0.40 -17.55 -0.83
CA VAL A 152 0.53 -18.73 -1.70
C VAL A 152 0.66 -18.33 -3.17
N ALA A 153 -0.15 -17.38 -3.65
CA ALA A 153 -0.14 -16.94 -5.04
C ALA A 153 1.21 -16.34 -5.46
N LEU A 154 1.98 -15.81 -4.50
CA LEU A 154 3.30 -15.20 -4.72
C LEU A 154 4.48 -16.14 -4.46
N LEU A 155 4.24 -17.39 -4.00
CA LEU A 155 5.28 -18.41 -3.86
C LEU A 155 6.10 -18.71 -5.11
N PRO A 156 5.58 -18.61 -6.36
CA PRO A 156 6.39 -18.85 -7.55
C PRO A 156 7.68 -18.02 -7.61
N THR A 157 7.74 -16.85 -6.95
CA THR A 157 8.97 -16.03 -6.81
C THR A 157 10.11 -16.72 -6.06
N LEU A 158 9.82 -17.78 -5.29
CA LEU A 158 10.81 -18.54 -4.51
C LEU A 158 11.27 -19.82 -5.20
N PHE A 159 10.47 -20.40 -6.10
CA PHE A 159 10.71 -21.74 -6.63
C PHE A 159 11.14 -21.77 -8.10
N ASN A 160 10.75 -20.77 -8.91
CA ASN A 160 11.10 -20.72 -10.33
C ASN A 160 12.42 -19.96 -10.57
N LEU A 161 13.48 -20.38 -9.88
CA LEU A 161 14.74 -19.65 -9.86
C LEU A 161 15.64 -20.07 -11.02
N PRO A 162 16.08 -19.12 -11.89
CA PRO A 162 17.04 -19.42 -12.94
C PRO A 162 18.46 -19.53 -12.37
N ASP A 163 19.36 -20.17 -13.13
CA ASP A 163 20.80 -20.10 -12.84
C ASP A 163 21.25 -18.63 -12.92
N GLN A 164 21.85 -18.12 -11.85
CA GLN A 164 22.13 -16.69 -11.75
C GLN A 164 23.28 -16.24 -12.65
N THR A 165 24.16 -17.15 -13.09
CA THR A 165 25.24 -16.83 -14.03
C THR A 165 24.65 -16.60 -15.42
N ASP A 166 23.80 -17.52 -15.85
CA ASP A 166 23.09 -17.42 -17.13
C ASP A 166 22.11 -16.25 -17.14
N ALA A 167 21.42 -16.01 -16.02
CA ALA A 167 20.48 -14.90 -15.87
C ALA A 167 21.15 -13.52 -15.97
N LYS A 168 22.36 -13.36 -15.42
CA LYS A 168 23.15 -12.12 -15.61
C LYS A 168 23.52 -11.92 -17.08
N ALA A 169 24.03 -12.96 -17.74
CA ALA A 169 24.37 -12.91 -19.16
C ALA A 169 23.15 -12.61 -20.04
N LEU A 170 21.99 -13.20 -19.73
CA LEU A 170 20.73 -12.92 -20.42
C LEU A 170 20.30 -11.46 -20.24
N THR A 171 20.45 -10.92 -19.03
CA THR A 171 20.09 -9.52 -18.74
C THR A 171 20.95 -8.54 -19.53
N LEU A 172 22.27 -8.76 -19.62
CA LEU A 172 23.17 -7.95 -20.46
C LEU A 172 22.81 -8.04 -21.94
N ARG A 173 22.45 -9.24 -22.42
CA ARG A 173 22.03 -9.43 -23.82
C ARG A 173 20.73 -8.71 -24.13
N GLN A 174 19.77 -8.71 -23.22
CA GLN A 174 18.49 -8.02 -23.38
C GLN A 174 18.63 -6.49 -23.24
N PHE A 175 19.48 -6.05 -22.32
CA PHE A 175 19.63 -4.65 -21.93
C PHE A 175 21.11 -4.23 -21.93
N PRO A 176 21.74 -4.07 -23.11
CA PRO A 176 23.17 -3.80 -23.22
C PRO A 176 23.58 -2.40 -22.74
N CYS A 177 22.61 -1.52 -22.46
CA CYS A 177 22.89 -0.18 -21.92
C CYS A 177 23.19 -0.18 -20.42
N LEU A 178 22.91 -1.28 -19.70
CA LEU A 178 23.18 -1.37 -18.27
C LEU A 178 24.69 -1.40 -18.01
N PRO A 179 25.21 -0.58 -17.08
CA PRO A 179 26.62 -0.60 -16.74
C PRO A 179 27.01 -1.91 -16.02
N PRO A 180 28.21 -2.46 -16.26
CA PRO A 180 28.69 -3.68 -15.60
C PRO A 180 28.63 -3.59 -14.07
N ASP A 181 28.94 -2.42 -13.50
CA ASP A 181 28.94 -2.18 -12.04
C ASP A 181 27.59 -2.54 -11.38
N VAL A 182 26.47 -2.34 -12.07
CA VAL A 182 25.13 -2.68 -11.57
C VAL A 182 24.92 -4.19 -11.51
N LEU A 183 25.48 -4.96 -12.45
CA LEU A 183 25.35 -6.42 -12.48
C LEU A 183 26.38 -7.13 -11.60
N ASP A 184 27.52 -6.50 -11.38
CA ASP A 184 28.57 -6.99 -10.49
C ASP A 184 28.29 -6.65 -9.02
N THR A 185 27.28 -5.82 -8.76
CA THR A 185 26.82 -5.51 -7.41
C THR A 185 26.45 -6.79 -6.65
N PRO A 186 26.98 -6.98 -5.41
CA PRO A 186 26.66 -8.14 -4.59
C PRO A 186 25.15 -8.28 -4.39
N GLY A 187 24.64 -9.47 -4.69
CA GLY A 187 23.21 -9.76 -4.57
C GLY A 187 22.36 -9.38 -5.78
N PHE A 188 22.96 -8.99 -6.91
CA PHE A 188 22.21 -8.96 -8.17
C PHE A 188 21.51 -10.31 -8.41
N TYR A 189 20.21 -10.26 -8.64
CA TYR A 189 19.35 -11.43 -8.74
C TYR A 189 18.28 -11.24 -9.81
N ARG A 190 18.06 -12.26 -10.64
CA ARG A 190 16.94 -12.32 -11.59
C ARG A 190 15.89 -13.31 -11.08
N VAL A 191 14.66 -12.85 -10.97
CA VAL A 191 13.56 -13.60 -10.36
C VAL A 191 13.07 -14.74 -11.24
N SER A 192 13.05 -14.54 -12.56
CA SER A 192 12.60 -15.54 -13.52
C SER A 192 13.16 -15.21 -14.91
N ASP A 193 13.38 -16.23 -15.73
CA ASP A 193 13.65 -16.05 -17.16
C ASP A 193 12.39 -15.58 -17.89
N ASP A 194 11.22 -16.04 -17.44
CA ASP A 194 9.90 -15.63 -17.90
C ASP A 194 9.15 -14.86 -16.81
N ILE A 195 9.02 -13.54 -16.99
CA ILE A 195 8.30 -12.66 -16.06
C ILE A 195 6.78 -12.90 -16.09
N THR A 196 6.27 -13.64 -17.07
CA THR A 196 4.83 -13.89 -17.26
C THR A 196 4.21 -14.59 -16.06
N VAL A 197 4.89 -15.59 -15.47
CA VAL A 197 4.38 -16.30 -14.29
C VAL A 197 4.21 -15.34 -13.11
N LEU A 198 5.23 -14.51 -12.85
CA LEU A 198 5.17 -13.48 -11.81
C LEU A 198 4.05 -12.48 -12.08
N ALA A 199 3.93 -12.00 -13.31
CA ALA A 199 2.88 -11.08 -13.72
C ALA A 199 1.48 -11.69 -13.50
N ILE A 200 1.25 -12.94 -13.92
CA ILE A 200 -0.02 -13.66 -13.72
C ILE A 200 -0.32 -13.81 -12.22
N SER A 201 0.66 -14.21 -11.41
CA SER A 201 0.51 -14.29 -9.95
C SER A 201 0.08 -12.96 -9.34
N CYS A 202 0.80 -11.88 -9.65
CA CYS A 202 0.47 -10.52 -9.21
C CYS A 202 -0.93 -10.08 -9.65
N MET A 203 -1.27 -10.30 -10.92
CA MET A 203 -2.58 -9.94 -11.47
C MET A 203 -3.71 -10.75 -10.86
N SER A 204 -3.48 -12.02 -10.51
CA SER A 204 -4.48 -12.86 -9.85
C SER A 204 -4.87 -12.32 -8.47
N VAL A 205 -3.90 -11.85 -7.67
CA VAL A 205 -4.14 -11.24 -6.35
C VAL A 205 -4.94 -9.95 -6.50
N ASN A 206 -4.54 -9.09 -7.44
CA ASN A 206 -5.24 -7.85 -7.72
C ASN A 206 -6.68 -8.09 -8.21
N PHE A 207 -6.86 -9.00 -9.15
CA PHE A 207 -8.18 -9.34 -9.70
C PHE A 207 -9.09 -9.92 -8.60
N PHE A 208 -8.59 -10.86 -7.82
CA PHE A 208 -9.33 -11.46 -6.71
C PHE A 208 -9.74 -10.42 -5.65
N GLY A 209 -8.84 -9.50 -5.30
CA GLY A 209 -9.15 -8.38 -4.42
C GLY A 209 -10.20 -7.43 -5.03
N PHE A 210 -10.03 -7.06 -6.30
CA PHE A 210 -10.90 -6.12 -7.01
C PHE A 210 -12.35 -6.60 -7.10
N VAL A 211 -12.58 -7.89 -7.42
CA VAL A 211 -13.93 -8.47 -7.47
C VAL A 211 -14.62 -8.37 -6.11
N GLN A 212 -13.91 -8.70 -5.03
CA GLN A 212 -14.45 -8.64 -3.67
C GLN A 212 -14.73 -7.20 -3.22
N VAL A 213 -13.80 -6.28 -3.46
CA VAL A 213 -13.99 -4.85 -3.18
C VAL A 213 -15.20 -4.31 -3.91
N THR A 214 -15.34 -4.61 -5.21
CA THR A 214 -16.47 -4.16 -6.03
C THR A 214 -17.80 -4.66 -5.47
N PHE A 215 -17.88 -5.92 -5.08
CA PHE A 215 -19.07 -6.50 -4.45
C PHE A 215 -19.43 -5.79 -3.14
N PHE A 216 -18.50 -5.69 -2.19
CA PHE A 216 -18.78 -5.08 -0.88
C PHE A 216 -19.06 -3.59 -0.99
N PHE A 217 -18.31 -2.88 -1.83
CA PHE A 217 -18.53 -1.48 -2.13
C PHE A 217 -19.91 -1.26 -2.71
N GLY A 218 -20.28 -1.99 -3.78
CA GLY A 218 -21.55 -1.85 -4.47
C GLY A 218 -22.73 -2.13 -3.53
N ALA A 219 -22.69 -3.23 -2.78
CA ALA A 219 -23.74 -3.57 -1.83
C ALA A 219 -23.87 -2.55 -0.69
N THR A 220 -22.74 -2.05 -0.17
CA THR A 220 -22.74 -1.01 0.88
C THR A 220 -23.27 0.31 0.35
N ALA A 221 -22.85 0.73 -0.85
CA ALA A 221 -23.30 1.96 -1.48
C ALA A 221 -24.82 1.92 -1.70
N LEU A 222 -25.34 0.83 -2.30
CA LEU A 222 -26.76 0.62 -2.49
C LEU A 222 -27.55 0.75 -1.17
N ARG A 223 -27.03 0.18 -0.08
CA ARG A 223 -27.68 0.28 1.23
C ARG A 223 -27.65 1.71 1.76
N VAL A 224 -26.49 2.36 1.78
CA VAL A 224 -26.26 3.71 2.35
C VAL A 224 -27.09 4.77 1.62
N PHE A 225 -27.15 4.72 0.30
CA PHE A 225 -27.90 5.72 -0.48
C PHE A 225 -29.42 5.49 -0.46
N ASN A 226 -29.89 4.27 -0.17
CA ASN A 226 -31.31 3.93 -0.07
C ASN A 226 -31.84 3.81 1.38
N MET A 227 -31.11 4.30 2.38
CA MET A 227 -31.56 4.24 3.79
C MET A 227 -32.80 5.10 4.02
N LYS A 228 -33.99 4.47 4.12
CA LYS A 228 -35.29 5.12 4.42
C LYS A 228 -35.71 5.02 5.90
N THR A 229 -35.16 4.07 6.65
CA THR A 229 -35.66 3.65 7.98
C THR A 229 -34.98 4.33 9.17
N VAL A 230 -34.16 5.37 8.93
CA VAL A 230 -33.39 6.05 9.98
C VAL A 230 -33.63 7.54 9.87
N SER A 231 -33.48 8.29 10.98
CA SER A 231 -33.66 9.75 10.95
C SER A 231 -32.84 10.39 9.81
N LYS A 232 -33.38 11.45 9.19
CA LYS A 232 -32.71 12.17 8.10
C LYS A 232 -31.28 12.55 8.48
N ARG A 233 -31.07 12.98 9.72
CA ARG A 233 -29.76 13.34 10.27
C ARG A 233 -28.78 12.16 10.30
N THR A 234 -29.20 10.98 10.77
CA THR A 234 -28.34 9.79 10.84
C THR A 234 -27.97 9.29 9.46
N SER A 235 -28.92 9.29 8.52
CA SER A 235 -28.68 8.90 7.12
C SER A 235 -27.61 9.77 6.46
N GLU A 236 -27.69 11.09 6.62
CA GLU A 236 -26.69 12.02 6.07
C GLU A 236 -25.30 11.80 6.67
N ILE A 237 -25.20 11.52 7.98
CA ILE A 237 -23.91 11.19 8.62
C ILE A 237 -23.31 9.93 8.01
N GLN A 238 -24.09 8.87 7.78
CA GLN A 238 -23.59 7.62 7.17
C GLN A 238 -23.14 7.83 5.72
N LYS A 239 -23.89 8.60 4.92
CA LYS A 239 -23.49 8.96 3.55
C LYS A 239 -22.19 9.75 3.53
N GLN A 240 -22.06 10.76 4.40
CA GLN A 240 -20.85 11.58 4.48
C GLN A 240 -19.64 10.72 4.90
N LEU A 241 -19.82 9.87 5.91
CA LEU A 241 -18.78 8.97 6.38
C LEU A 241 -18.36 7.97 5.30
N PHE A 242 -19.31 7.39 4.56
CA PHE A 242 -19.01 6.50 3.43
C PHE A 242 -18.21 7.21 2.33
N LYS A 243 -18.60 8.43 1.94
CA LYS A 243 -17.83 9.25 0.97
C LYS A 243 -16.40 9.51 1.44
N CYS A 244 -16.21 9.88 2.71
CA CYS A 244 -14.88 10.09 3.29
C CYS A 244 -14.02 8.82 3.24
N LEU A 245 -14.59 7.65 3.55
CA LEU A 245 -13.86 6.38 3.47
C LEU A 245 -13.49 6.00 2.04
N CYS A 246 -14.38 6.25 1.08
CA CYS A 246 -14.09 6.01 -0.33
C CYS A 246 -12.95 6.90 -0.81
N LEU A 247 -12.97 8.18 -0.45
CA LEU A 247 -11.90 9.12 -0.79
C LEU A 247 -10.57 8.69 -0.14
N GLN A 248 -10.59 8.28 1.14
CA GLN A 248 -9.40 7.80 1.83
C GLN A 248 -8.74 6.62 1.12
N VAL A 249 -9.52 5.65 0.63
CA VAL A 249 -8.98 4.45 -0.05
C VAL A 249 -8.65 4.72 -1.52
N ALA A 250 -9.42 5.57 -2.20
CA ALA A 250 -9.18 5.92 -3.59
C ALA A 250 -7.87 6.70 -3.78
N THR A 251 -7.53 7.61 -2.85
CA THR A 251 -6.29 8.39 -2.93
C THR A 251 -5.03 7.52 -3.10
N PRO A 252 -4.69 6.59 -2.19
CA PRO A 252 -3.52 5.75 -2.34
C PRO A 252 -3.62 4.79 -3.54
N ILE A 253 -4.81 4.28 -3.88
CA ILE A 253 -5.00 3.42 -5.07
C ILE A 253 -4.62 4.17 -6.35
N LEU A 254 -5.07 5.42 -6.51
CA LEU A 254 -4.74 6.22 -7.70
C LEU A 254 -3.24 6.52 -7.80
N ILE A 255 -2.58 6.73 -6.66
CA ILE A 255 -1.14 6.98 -6.59
C ILE A 255 -0.34 5.74 -6.99
N ILE A 256 -0.81 4.53 -6.64
CA ILE A 256 -0.18 3.26 -7.03
C ILE A 256 -0.54 2.87 -8.48
N PHE A 257 -1.74 3.21 -8.95
CA PHE A 257 -2.22 2.78 -10.26
C PHE A 257 -1.35 3.28 -11.41
N ILE A 258 -0.88 4.53 -11.32
CA ILE A 258 0.00 5.16 -12.31
C ILE A 258 1.34 4.41 -12.44
N PRO A 259 2.16 4.24 -11.37
CA PRO A 259 3.42 3.51 -11.46
C PRO A 259 3.23 2.05 -11.85
N CYS A 260 2.18 1.38 -11.38
CA CYS A 260 1.91 -0.01 -11.79
C CYS A 260 1.59 -0.13 -13.28
N SER A 261 0.78 0.79 -13.82
CA SER A 261 0.44 0.80 -15.25
C SER A 261 1.67 1.07 -16.11
N TYR A 262 2.54 1.99 -15.67
CA TYR A 262 3.82 2.24 -16.31
C TYR A 262 4.70 0.99 -16.38
N VAL A 263 4.85 0.28 -15.24
CA VAL A 263 5.63 -0.97 -15.16
C VAL A 263 5.10 -2.02 -16.13
N VAL A 264 3.78 -2.24 -16.15
CA VAL A 264 3.16 -3.26 -17.01
C VAL A 264 3.42 -2.96 -18.49
N VAL A 265 3.25 -1.70 -18.92
CA VAL A 265 3.46 -1.31 -20.32
C VAL A 265 4.92 -1.47 -20.72
N LEU A 266 5.86 -1.00 -19.89
CA LEU A 266 7.29 -1.09 -20.21
C LEU A 266 7.82 -2.52 -20.19
N SER A 267 7.39 -3.33 -19.23
CA SER A 267 7.72 -4.76 -19.21
C SER A 267 7.17 -5.48 -20.44
N ALA A 268 5.93 -5.17 -20.87
CA ALA A 268 5.36 -5.76 -22.09
C ALA A 268 6.11 -5.34 -23.36
N MET A 269 6.62 -4.12 -23.41
CA MET A 269 7.43 -3.62 -24.52
C MET A 269 8.90 -4.04 -24.45
N SER A 270 9.33 -4.71 -23.36
CA SER A 270 10.75 -4.96 -23.07
C SER A 270 11.62 -3.70 -23.18
N TYR A 271 11.06 -2.56 -22.76
CA TYR A 271 11.72 -1.25 -22.84
C TYR A 271 12.21 -0.83 -21.46
N LEU A 272 13.50 -0.56 -21.34
CA LEU A 272 14.12 -0.14 -20.08
C LEU A 272 14.42 1.36 -20.07
N ASP A 273 13.90 2.06 -19.07
CA ASP A 273 14.37 3.38 -18.63
C ASP A 273 14.63 3.33 -17.13
N GLN A 274 15.92 3.31 -16.73
CA GLN A 274 16.26 3.10 -15.32
C GLN A 274 15.87 4.30 -14.43
N ALA A 275 15.91 5.52 -14.97
CA ALA A 275 15.51 6.71 -14.23
C ALA A 275 14.03 6.61 -13.85
N ALA A 276 13.21 6.20 -14.81
CA ALA A 276 11.79 6.03 -14.59
C ALA A 276 11.47 4.83 -13.70
N ASN A 277 12.19 3.71 -13.80
CA ASN A 277 12.05 2.59 -12.86
C ASN A 277 12.32 3.04 -11.41
N ASN A 278 13.37 3.83 -11.18
CA ASN A 278 13.68 4.34 -9.85
C ASN A 278 12.61 5.33 -9.35
N ILE A 279 12.06 6.20 -10.22
CA ILE A 279 10.92 7.07 -9.89
C ILE A 279 9.70 6.23 -9.49
N VAL A 280 9.39 5.18 -10.25
CA VAL A 280 8.30 4.24 -9.95
C VAL A 280 8.51 3.58 -8.59
N CYS A 281 9.72 3.11 -8.28
CA CYS A 281 10.05 2.58 -6.97
C CYS A 281 9.80 3.60 -5.84
N ILE A 282 10.18 4.87 -6.05
CA ILE A 282 9.88 5.94 -5.09
C ILE A 282 8.36 6.14 -4.95
N LEU A 283 7.59 6.19 -6.04
CA LEU A 283 6.14 6.36 -5.96
C LEU A 283 5.44 5.17 -5.26
N LEU A 284 5.92 3.95 -5.48
CA LEU A 284 5.44 2.73 -4.83
C LEU A 284 5.80 2.65 -3.34
N THR A 285 6.75 3.45 -2.86
CA THR A 285 7.11 3.50 -1.43
C THR A 285 6.41 4.64 -0.69
N VAL A 286 6.07 5.74 -1.36
CA VAL A 286 5.42 6.90 -0.72
C VAL A 286 3.89 6.75 -0.58
N TYR A 287 3.26 5.76 -1.22
CA TYR A 287 1.80 5.67 -1.19
C TYR A 287 1.23 5.48 0.24
N GLY A 288 1.95 4.82 1.14
CA GLY A 288 1.50 4.65 2.52
C GLY A 288 1.47 5.99 3.26
N ALA A 289 2.46 6.85 3.04
CA ALA A 289 2.44 8.25 3.51
C ALA A 289 1.18 8.98 3.03
N PHE A 290 0.85 8.87 1.73
CA PHE A 290 -0.36 9.47 1.17
C PHE A 290 -1.65 8.88 1.75
N SER A 291 -1.67 7.57 2.04
CA SER A 291 -2.79 6.92 2.75
C SER A 291 -3.01 7.56 4.12
N THR A 292 -1.94 7.75 4.90
CA THR A 292 -1.98 8.40 6.21
C THR A 292 -2.43 9.86 6.10
N ILE A 293 -1.89 10.63 5.16
CA ILE A 293 -2.29 12.02 4.92
C ILE A 293 -3.77 12.11 4.54
N SER A 294 -4.24 11.25 3.64
CA SER A 294 -5.65 11.21 3.22
C SER A 294 -6.56 10.90 4.41
N MET A 295 -6.20 9.90 5.23
CA MET A 295 -6.91 9.59 6.46
C MET A 295 -7.00 10.80 7.41
N LEU A 296 -5.90 11.51 7.64
CA LEU A 296 -5.87 12.65 8.56
C LEU A 296 -6.65 13.88 8.02
N THR A 297 -6.72 14.07 6.71
CA THR A 297 -7.29 15.28 6.08
C THR A 297 -8.75 15.14 5.68
N VAL A 298 -9.17 13.95 5.23
CA VAL A 298 -10.51 13.69 4.70
C VAL A 298 -11.55 13.58 5.82
N HIS A 299 -11.18 13.01 6.96
CA HIS A 299 -12.08 12.84 8.10
C HIS A 299 -12.08 14.09 8.99
N LYS A 300 -13.18 14.82 9.01
CA LYS A 300 -13.37 16.02 9.86
C LYS A 300 -12.87 15.85 11.32
N PRO A 301 -13.24 14.79 12.07
CA PRO A 301 -12.78 14.64 13.45
C PRO A 301 -11.25 14.47 13.57
N TYR A 302 -10.64 13.75 12.63
CA TYR A 302 -9.19 13.57 12.60
C TYR A 302 -8.48 14.85 12.20
N ARG A 303 -8.94 15.54 11.15
CA ARG A 303 -8.38 16.83 10.73
C ARG A 303 -8.38 17.85 11.86
N LEU A 304 -9.49 17.94 12.60
CA LEU A 304 -9.59 18.85 13.75
C LEU A 304 -8.63 18.45 14.87
N ALA A 305 -8.52 17.16 15.20
CA ALA A 305 -7.60 16.68 16.21
C ALA A 305 -6.12 16.91 15.81
N THR A 306 -5.78 16.69 14.54
CA THR A 306 -4.44 16.97 13.99
C THR A 306 -4.12 18.47 14.08
N LEU A 307 -5.04 19.35 13.64
CA LEU A 307 -4.86 20.79 13.75
C LEU A 307 -4.73 21.26 15.20
N GLN A 308 -5.47 20.66 16.15
CA GLN A 308 -5.35 20.97 17.57
C GLN A 308 -3.98 20.62 18.15
N LEU A 309 -3.36 19.51 17.71
CA LEU A 309 -2.01 19.14 18.13
C LEU A 309 -0.96 20.11 17.61
N PHE A 310 -1.06 20.55 16.35
CA PHE A 310 -0.11 21.51 15.78
C PHE A 310 -0.36 22.96 16.22
N ARG A 311 -1.56 23.28 16.69
CA ARG A 311 -1.94 24.62 17.20
C ARG A 311 -1.69 24.83 18.70
N CYS A 312 -0.73 24.13 19.32
CA CYS A 312 -0.36 24.23 20.74
C CYS A 312 -0.85 25.52 21.45
N ARG A 313 -1.95 25.37 22.21
CA ARG A 313 -2.36 26.15 23.40
C ARG A 313 -2.07 27.67 23.39
N ASN A 314 -2.75 28.42 22.52
CA ASN A 314 -3.16 29.79 22.88
C ASN A 314 -4.61 29.77 23.36
N SER A 315 -4.77 30.09 24.65
CA SER A 315 -6.02 30.21 25.42
C SER A 315 -6.41 28.97 26.24
N THR A 316 -5.79 28.87 27.42
CA THR A 316 -6.56 28.58 28.63
C THR A 316 -7.57 29.70 28.84
N ALA A 317 -8.78 29.53 28.31
CA ALA A 317 -9.95 30.26 28.79
C ALA A 317 -11.02 29.23 29.20
N PRO A 318 -11.47 29.24 30.46
CA PRO A 318 -12.50 28.33 30.92
C PRO A 318 -13.81 28.70 30.22
N THR A 319 -14.37 27.79 29.42
CA THR A 319 -15.64 28.03 28.73
C THR A 319 -16.76 27.22 29.34
N SER A 320 -17.09 27.57 30.59
CA SER A 320 -18.43 27.46 31.14
C SER A 320 -19.39 28.54 30.60
N LEU A 321 -19.09 29.16 29.44
CA LEU A 321 -19.81 30.35 28.94
C LEU A 321 -20.23 30.31 27.45
N ILE A 322 -20.24 29.15 26.78
CA ILE A 322 -20.76 29.04 25.38
C ILE A 322 -22.24 28.58 25.32
N VAL A 323 -22.92 28.39 26.46
CA VAL A 323 -24.31 27.88 26.46
C VAL A 323 -25.37 28.94 26.19
N HIS A 324 -25.05 30.25 26.16
CA HIS A 324 -26.09 31.29 26.18
C HIS A 324 -26.26 32.21 24.96
N SER A 325 -25.62 31.97 23.81
CA SER A 325 -25.71 32.94 22.71
C SER A 325 -26.05 32.39 21.32
N LEU A 326 -26.83 31.32 21.24
CA LEU A 326 -27.53 30.95 19.99
C LEU A 326 -28.93 30.41 20.34
N SER A 327 -29.79 31.33 20.80
CA SER A 327 -31.26 31.23 20.70
C SER A 327 -31.73 31.57 19.30
#